data_AF-A0A2T3LHW9-F1
#
_entry.id   AF-A0A2T3LHW9-F1
#
_cell.length_a   1.000
_cell.length_b   1.000
_cell.length_c   1.000
_cell.angle_alpha   90.00
_cell.angle_beta   90.00
_cell.angle_gamma   90.00
#
_symmetry.space_group_name_H-M   'P 1'
#
loop_
_entity.id
_entity.type
_entity.pdbx_description
1 polymer ?
#
loop_
_entity_poly.entity_id
_entity_poly.type
_entity_poly.pdbx_seq_one_letter_code
_entity_poly.pdbx_strand_id
1 'polypeptide(L)'
;MLDTFKKLTFLMFFIGVVSWCGWGAYDLSHTVEIVGIKPVIKVSGYLNNTSSFVLFGFFLPSIPMAFLNIFTGIQLPRLTLRLMLFGALIGALIGHYLDASLRDKILESNYIECTSERELTLKYSSQTYVLPPTKCDYTKHK
;
A
#
# COMPACT_ATOMS: atom_id res chain seq x y z
N MET A 1 -13.63 -36.50 -5.88
CA MET A 1 -14.61 -35.50 -6.33
C MET A 1 -14.95 -34.47 -5.24
N LEU A 2 -15.34 -34.89 -4.04
CA LEU A 2 -15.67 -33.96 -2.94
C LEU A 2 -14.50 -33.04 -2.54
N ASP A 3 -13.27 -33.57 -2.56
CA ASP A 3 -12.07 -32.83 -2.17
C ASP A 3 -11.64 -31.77 -3.21
N THR A 4 -11.82 -32.07 -4.50
CA THR A 4 -11.62 -31.13 -5.59
C THR A 4 -12.66 -30.01 -5.56
N PHE A 5 -13.91 -30.33 -5.23
CA PHE A 5 -15.00 -29.35 -5.11
C PHE A 5 -14.77 -28.36 -3.96
N LYS A 6 -14.28 -28.84 -2.81
CA LYS A 6 -13.87 -28.00 -1.67
C LYS A 6 -12.72 -27.05 -2.01
N LYS A 7 -11.70 -27.54 -2.73
CA LYS A 7 -10.57 -26.71 -3.17
C LYS A 7 -11.02 -25.62 -4.15
N LEU A 8 -11.94 -25.94 -5.07
CA LEU A 8 -12.48 -24.99 -6.03
C LEU A 8 -13.32 -23.90 -5.36
N THR A 9 -14.19 -24.26 -4.41
CA THR A 9 -14.98 -23.28 -3.65
C THR A 9 -14.08 -22.35 -2.84
N PHE A 10 -13.00 -22.89 -2.25
CA PHE A 10 -12.03 -22.07 -1.53
C PHE A 10 -11.28 -21.08 -2.45
N LEU A 11 -10.87 -21.53 -3.63
CA LEU A 11 -10.22 -20.68 -4.62
C LEU A 11 -11.15 -19.54 -5.07
N MET A 12 -12.41 -19.84 -5.35
CA MET A 12 -13.43 -18.85 -5.74
C MET A 12 -13.67 -17.82 -4.64
N PHE A 13 -13.76 -18.25 -3.38
CA PHE A 13 -13.87 -17.35 -2.23
C PHE A 13 -12.66 -16.42 -2.12
N PHE A 14 -11.45 -16.97 -2.25
CA PHE A 14 -10.21 -16.19 -2.18
C PHE A 14 -10.14 -15.14 -3.30
N ILE A 15 -10.49 -15.52 -4.53
CA ILE A 15 -10.56 -14.59 -5.67
C ILE A 15 -11.59 -13.49 -5.40
N GLY A 16 -12.76 -13.83 -4.85
CA GLY A 16 -13.78 -12.86 -4.49
C GLY A 16 -13.30 -11.82 -3.46
N VAL A 17 -12.65 -12.27 -2.39
CA VAL A 17 -12.10 -11.38 -1.34
C VAL A 17 -11.01 -10.48 -1.91
N VAL A 18 -10.09 -11.02 -2.70
CA VAL A 18 -9.01 -10.22 -3.33
C VAL A 18 -9.59 -9.19 -4.30
N SER A 19 -10.58 -9.57 -5.11
CA SER A 19 -11.23 -8.65 -6.05
C SER A 19 -11.99 -7.54 -5.33
N TRP A 20 -12.69 -7.85 -4.23
CA TRP A 20 -13.36 -6.86 -3.38
C TRP A 20 -12.37 -5.85 -2.78
N CYS A 21 -11.24 -6.32 -2.24
CA CYS A 21 -10.18 -5.44 -1.74
C CYS A 21 -9.60 -4.56 -2.85
N GLY A 22 -9.40 -5.10 -4.05
CA GLY A 22 -8.95 -4.34 -5.22
C GLY A 22 -9.92 -3.23 -5.63
N TRP A 23 -11.22 -3.54 -5.66
CA TRP A 23 -12.26 -2.56 -5.98
C TRP A 23 -12.33 -1.42 -4.95
N GLY A 24 -12.27 -1.75 -3.66
CA GLY A 24 -12.28 -0.75 -2.58
C GLY A 24 -11.08 0.20 -2.65
N ALA A 25 -9.89 -0.31 -2.99
CA ALA A 25 -8.70 0.52 -3.18
C ALA A 25 -8.81 1.46 -4.40
N TYR A 26 -9.42 0.97 -5.49
CA TYR A 26 -9.67 1.78 -6.69
C TYR A 26 -10.64 2.94 -6.41
N ASP A 27 -11.74 2.66 -5.72
CA ASP A 27 -12.79 3.63 -5.40
C ASP A 27 -12.28 4.73 -4.47
N LEU A 28 -11.49 4.37 -3.46
CA LEU A 28 -10.82 5.33 -2.58
C LEU A 28 -9.88 6.26 -3.37
N SER A 29 -9.12 5.71 -4.31
CA SER A 29 -8.17 6.49 -5.11
C SER A 29 -8.86 7.51 -6.01
N HIS A 30 -9.96 7.12 -6.68
CA HIS A 30 -10.75 8.03 -7.51
C HIS A 30 -11.50 9.08 -6.69
N THR A 31 -12.02 8.70 -5.53
CA THR A 31 -12.72 9.64 -4.65
C THR A 31 -11.80 10.74 -4.17
N VAL A 32 -10.54 10.43 -3.83
CA VAL A 32 -9.54 11.41 -3.39
C VAL A 32 -9.17 12.41 -4.50
N GLU A 33 -9.12 11.98 -5.76
CA GLU A 33 -8.86 12.89 -6.90
C GLU A 33 -10.00 13.91 -7.11
N ILE A 34 -11.25 13.54 -6.82
CA ILE A 34 -12.44 14.40 -7.03
C ILE A 34 -12.56 15.53 -5.99
N VAL A 35 -11.99 15.39 -4.79
CA VAL A 35 -12.15 16.40 -3.71
C VAL A 35 -11.37 17.69 -3.97
N GLY A 36 -10.53 17.76 -5.02
CA GLY A 36 -9.94 19.03 -5.49
C GLY A 36 -9.05 19.78 -4.48
N ILE A 37 -8.65 19.12 -3.39
CA ILE A 37 -7.71 19.67 -2.41
C ILE A 37 -6.35 19.73 -3.11
N LYS A 38 -5.84 20.93 -3.43
CA LYS A 38 -4.45 21.12 -3.92
C LYS A 38 -3.49 20.51 -2.89
N PRO A 39 -2.95 19.30 -3.14
CA PRO A 39 -2.41 18.51 -2.05
C PRO A 39 -1.01 19.02 -1.72
N VAL A 40 -0.77 19.28 -0.44
CA VAL A 40 0.58 19.23 0.13
C VAL A 40 0.96 17.75 0.11
N ILE A 41 1.86 17.35 -0.78
CA ILE A 41 2.25 15.95 -0.92
C ILE A 41 3.41 15.70 0.04
N LYS A 42 3.16 14.93 1.10
CA LYS A 42 4.22 14.41 1.96
C LYS A 42 4.62 13.03 1.48
N VAL A 43 5.80 12.92 0.91
CA VAL A 43 6.39 11.65 0.48
C VAL A 43 7.25 11.12 1.62
N SER A 44 6.83 10.03 2.25
CA SER A 44 7.72 9.31 3.17
C SER A 44 8.90 8.68 2.43
N GLY A 45 9.99 8.42 3.13
CA GLY A 45 11.14 7.73 2.56
C GLY A 45 10.74 6.40 1.89
N TYR A 46 11.42 6.05 0.80
CA TYR A 46 11.13 4.86 -0.03
C TYR A 46 10.88 3.60 0.80
N LEU A 47 11.74 3.33 1.78
CA LEU A 47 11.64 2.16 2.65
C LEU A 47 10.37 2.19 3.51
N ASN A 48 9.95 3.35 4.01
CA ASN A 48 8.75 3.48 4.83
C ASN A 48 7.46 3.32 3.99
N ASN A 49 7.49 3.86 2.77
CA ASN A 49 6.36 3.73 1.85
C ASN A 49 6.23 2.27 1.39
N THR A 50 7.32 1.68 0.90
CA THR A 50 7.35 0.30 0.39
C THR A 50 7.11 -0.75 1.47
N SER A 51 7.64 -0.56 2.69
CA SER A 51 7.47 -1.53 3.79
C SER A 51 6.02 -1.72 4.20
N SER A 52 5.20 -0.66 4.10
CA SER A 52 3.77 -0.74 4.39
C SER A 52 3.06 -1.71 3.43
N PHE A 53 3.42 -1.70 2.14
CA PHE A 53 2.89 -2.65 1.15
C PHE A 53 3.42 -4.06 1.36
N VAL A 54 4.68 -4.21 1.75
CA VAL A 54 5.26 -5.52 2.09
C VAL A 54 4.54 -6.14 3.28
N LEU A 55 4.31 -5.37 4.35
CA LEU A 55 3.56 -5.83 5.53
C LEU A 55 2.13 -6.18 5.17
N PHE A 56 1.46 -5.33 4.39
CA PHE A 56 0.11 -5.61 3.92
C PHE A 56 0.06 -6.93 3.12
N GLY A 57 0.93 -7.08 2.13
CA GLY A 57 1.04 -8.30 1.33
C GLY A 57 1.41 -9.54 2.16
N PHE A 58 2.24 -9.39 3.18
CA PHE A 58 2.61 -10.48 4.10
C PHE A 58 1.42 -10.94 4.95
N PHE A 59 0.63 -10.02 5.49
CA PHE A 59 -0.49 -10.37 6.38
C PHE A 59 -1.81 -10.66 5.65
N LEU A 60 -1.99 -10.18 4.41
CA LEU A 60 -3.23 -10.39 3.64
C LEU A 60 -3.67 -11.87 3.57
N PRO A 61 -2.78 -12.86 3.35
CA PRO A 61 -3.17 -14.26 3.30
C PRO A 61 -3.59 -14.85 4.65
N SER A 62 -3.23 -14.21 5.77
CA SER A 62 -3.59 -14.70 7.10
C SER A 62 -5.10 -14.62 7.36
N ILE A 63 -5.78 -13.62 6.79
CA ILE A 63 -7.22 -13.40 6.95
C ILE A 63 -8.04 -14.58 6.40
N PRO A 64 -7.94 -14.96 5.11
CA PRO A 64 -8.69 -16.10 4.58
C PRO A 64 -8.26 -17.43 5.20
N MET A 65 -6.99 -17.59 5.61
CA MET A 65 -6.55 -18.80 6.31
C MET A 65 -7.10 -18.89 7.74
N ALA A 66 -7.30 -17.76 8.42
CA ALA A 66 -7.98 -17.72 9.71
C ALA A 66 -9.46 -18.11 9.56
N PHE A 67 -10.15 -17.57 8.55
CA PHE A 67 -11.53 -17.98 8.24
C PHE A 67 -11.63 -19.47 7.93
N LEU A 68 -10.70 -20.04 7.14
CA LEU A 68 -10.65 -21.48 6.92
C LEU A 68 -10.57 -22.27 8.21
N ASN A 69 -9.67 -21.87 9.11
CA ASN A 69 -9.49 -22.56 10.37
C ASN A 69 -10.78 -22.51 11.22
N ILE A 70 -11.44 -21.35 11.29
CA ILE A 70 -12.70 -21.17 12.03
C ILE A 70 -13.82 -22.04 11.47
N PHE A 71 -13.99 -22.11 10.15
CA PHE A 71 -15.12 -22.84 9.53
C PHE A 71 -14.89 -24.33 9.33
N THR A 72 -13.63 -24.76 9.14
CA THR A 72 -13.32 -26.15 8.78
C THR A 72 -12.50 -26.89 9.83
N GLY A 73 -11.91 -26.17 10.80
CA GLY A 73 -10.96 -26.72 11.77
C GLY A 73 -9.61 -27.12 11.17
N ILE A 74 -9.35 -26.82 9.90
CA ILE A 74 -8.12 -27.21 9.20
C ILE A 74 -7.08 -26.11 9.34
N GLN A 75 -5.91 -26.46 9.88
CA GLN A 75 -4.76 -25.57 9.97
C GLN A 75 -3.70 -25.94 8.93
N LEU A 76 -3.37 -25.01 8.03
CA LEU A 76 -2.39 -25.21 6.94
C LEU A 76 -1.18 -24.25 7.08
N PRO A 77 -0.41 -24.34 8.17
CA PRO A 77 0.60 -23.32 8.51
C PRO A 77 1.71 -23.19 7.47
N ARG A 78 2.13 -24.29 6.84
CA ARG A 78 3.16 -24.27 5.78
C ARG A 78 2.66 -23.57 4.51
N LEU A 79 1.39 -23.76 4.16
CA LEU A 79 0.78 -23.10 3.01
C LEU A 79 0.60 -21.61 3.29
N THR A 80 0.09 -21.27 4.48
CA THR A 80 -0.05 -19.88 4.93
C THR A 80 1.28 -19.16 4.85
N LEU A 81 2.35 -19.71 5.43
CA LEU A 81 3.68 -19.09 5.39
C LEU A 81 4.19 -18.85 3.95
N ARG A 82 4.02 -19.83 3.04
CA ARG A 82 4.40 -19.65 1.63
C ARG A 82 3.63 -18.52 0.96
N LEU A 83 2.32 -18.42 1.21
CA LEU A 83 1.49 -17.35 0.69
C LEU A 83 1.88 -16.00 1.28
N MET A 84 2.23 -15.92 2.57
CA MET A 84 2.71 -14.70 3.22
C MET A 84 4.02 -14.21 2.60
N LEU A 85 5.00 -15.10 2.37
CA LEU A 85 6.26 -14.76 1.71
C LEU A 85 6.05 -14.31 0.26
N PHE A 86 5.17 -15.00 -0.47
CA PHE A 86 4.82 -14.63 -1.83
C PHE A 86 4.10 -13.27 -1.88
N GLY A 87 3.16 -13.04 -0.97
CA GLY A 87 2.46 -11.77 -0.81
C GLY A 87 3.39 -10.62 -0.44
N ALA A 88 4.41 -10.86 0.39
CA ALA A 88 5.44 -9.89 0.71
C ALA A 88 6.26 -9.47 -0.53
N LEU A 89 6.64 -10.43 -1.38
CA LEU A 89 7.35 -10.15 -2.64
C LEU A 89 6.49 -9.32 -3.60
N ILE A 90 5.21 -9.69 -3.78
CA ILE A 90 4.27 -8.91 -4.61
C ILE A 90 4.07 -7.51 -4.02
N GLY A 91 3.88 -7.40 -2.71
CA GLY A 91 3.75 -6.12 -2.00
C GLY A 91 4.97 -5.22 -2.19
N ALA A 92 6.18 -5.79 -2.19
CA ALA A 92 7.39 -5.03 -2.48
C ALA A 92 7.39 -4.44 -3.90
N LEU A 93 6.99 -5.23 -4.91
CA LEU A 93 6.91 -4.78 -6.29
C LEU A 93 5.86 -3.68 -6.48
N ILE A 94 4.68 -3.85 -5.87
CA ILE A 94 3.61 -2.84 -5.91
C ILE A 94 4.06 -1.55 -5.21
N GLY A 95 4.64 -1.67 -4.01
CA GLY A 95 5.14 -0.52 -3.26
C GLY A 95 6.23 0.24 -4.03
N HIS A 96 7.15 -0.48 -4.68
CA HIS A 96 8.16 0.12 -5.54
C HIS A 96 7.53 0.86 -6.73
N TYR A 97 6.59 0.24 -7.44
CA TYR A 97 5.90 0.84 -8.57
C TYR A 97 5.14 2.12 -8.19
N LEU A 98 4.41 2.09 -7.06
CA LEU A 98 3.66 3.25 -6.59
C LEU A 98 4.58 4.38 -6.11
N ASP A 99 5.69 4.08 -5.44
CA ASP A 99 6.67 5.10 -5.04
C ASP A 99 7.32 5.75 -6.28
N ALA A 100 7.72 4.94 -7.26
CA ALA A 100 8.28 5.43 -8.52
C ALA A 100 7.28 6.31 -9.27
N SER A 101 6.04 5.84 -9.47
CA SER A 101 4.99 6.60 -10.15
C SER A 101 4.65 7.90 -9.43
N LEU A 102 4.66 7.92 -8.09
CA LEU A 102 4.44 9.14 -7.32
C LEU A 102 5.57 10.15 -7.54
N ARG A 103 6.82 9.70 -7.55
CA ARG A 103 7.99 10.56 -7.80
C ARG A 103 7.99 11.11 -9.22
N ASP A 104 7.66 10.29 -10.22
CA ASP A 104 7.53 10.72 -11.61
C ASP A 104 6.44 11.78 -11.75
N LYS A 105 5.25 11.55 -11.16
CA LYS A 105 4.16 12.54 -11.17
C LYS A 105 4.57 13.85 -10.52
N ILE A 106 5.31 13.84 -9.40
CA ILE A 106 5.80 15.05 -8.73
C ILE A 106 6.73 15.85 -9.64
N LEU A 107 7.64 15.18 -10.35
CA LEU A 107 8.56 15.80 -11.31
C LEU A 107 7.80 16.44 -12.48
N GLU A 108 6.78 15.77 -13.00
CA GLU A 108 5.98 16.26 -14.13
C GLU A 108 5.04 17.43 -13.77
N SER A 109 4.60 17.52 -12.51
CA SER A 109 3.53 18.46 -12.10
C SER A 109 4.02 19.76 -11.43
N ASN A 110 5.28 20.17 -11.66
CA ASN A 110 5.88 21.43 -11.18
C ASN A 110 5.83 21.63 -9.64
N TYR A 111 5.79 20.53 -8.89
CA TYR A 111 5.84 20.58 -7.43
C TYR A 111 7.24 21.02 -6.95
N ILE A 112 7.28 21.87 -5.92
CA ILE A 112 8.55 22.34 -5.34
C ILE A 112 8.75 21.65 -3.98
N GLU A 113 9.95 21.11 -3.76
CA GLU A 113 10.35 20.54 -2.47
C GLU A 113 10.60 21.66 -1.46
N CYS A 114 9.86 21.68 -0.35
CA CYS A 114 10.14 22.61 0.74
C CYS A 114 11.36 22.12 1.53
N THR A 115 12.47 22.85 1.45
CA THR A 115 13.67 22.56 2.26
C THR A 115 13.42 22.90 3.73
N SER A 116 13.22 21.87 4.55
CA SER A 116 13.19 21.97 6.01
C SER A 116 14.61 21.81 6.58
N GLU A 117 15.02 22.67 7.52
CA GLU A 117 16.30 22.58 8.25
C GLU A 117 16.31 21.45 9.30
N ARG A 118 15.85 20.25 8.95
CA ARG A 118 15.95 19.09 9.85
C ARG A 118 17.33 18.43 9.72
N GLU A 119 17.81 17.89 10.84
CA GLU A 119 19.04 17.10 10.92
C GLU A 119 19.08 16.02 9.83
N LEU A 120 20.26 15.82 9.24
CA LEU A 120 20.52 15.02 8.03
C LEU A 120 19.91 13.61 8.05
N THR A 121 19.71 13.02 9.23
CA THR A 121 19.13 11.68 9.43
C THR A 121 17.61 11.63 9.20
N LEU A 122 16.88 12.70 9.48
CA LEU A 122 15.41 12.77 9.29
C LEU A 122 15.00 13.40 7.96
N LYS A 123 15.92 14.12 7.31
CA LYS A 123 15.68 14.78 6.02
C LYS A 123 15.26 13.78 4.92
N TYR A 124 15.84 12.58 4.94
CA TYR A 124 15.50 11.50 3.98
C TYR A 124 14.29 10.66 4.41
N SER A 125 13.75 10.87 5.62
CA SER A 125 12.60 10.10 6.13
C SER A 125 11.26 10.64 5.62
N SER A 126 11.19 11.93 5.26
CA SER A 126 9.97 12.54 4.71
C SER A 126 10.29 13.82 3.95
N GLN A 127 9.87 13.91 2.69
CA GLN A 127 9.96 15.08 1.83
C GLN A 127 8.57 15.68 1.63
N THR A 128 8.46 17.01 1.64
CA THR A 128 7.18 17.71 1.45
C THR A 128 7.24 18.54 0.18
N TYR A 129 6.28 18.30 -0.71
CA TYR A 129 6.14 18.93 -2.01
C TYR A 129 4.86 19.76 -2.06
N VAL A 130 4.92 21.00 -2.57
CA VAL A 130 3.77 21.91 -2.53
C VAL A 130 3.64 22.75 -3.80
N LEU A 131 2.39 23.08 -4.14
CA LEU A 131 2.01 24.15 -5.08
C LEU A 131 0.97 25.10 -4.44
N PRO A 132 1.13 26.43 -4.53
CA PRO A 132 2.29 27.23 -4.96
C PRO A 132 3.42 27.32 -3.88
N PRO A 133 4.64 27.76 -4.24
CA PRO A 133 5.81 27.80 -3.34
C PRO A 133 5.63 28.65 -2.07
N THR A 134 4.72 29.62 -2.10
CA THR A 134 4.37 30.47 -0.95
C THR A 134 3.78 29.68 0.22
N LYS A 135 3.41 28.42 0.03
CA LYS A 135 2.94 27.54 1.10
C LYS A 135 4.07 26.88 1.92
N CYS A 136 5.34 26.97 1.50
CA CYS A 136 6.44 26.36 2.23
C CYS A 136 6.71 26.99 3.60
N ASP A 137 6.36 28.26 3.82
CA ASP A 137 6.58 28.95 5.10
C ASP A 137 5.62 28.48 6.20
N TYR A 138 4.39 28.08 5.85
CA TYR A 138 3.40 27.57 6.80
C TYR A 138 3.75 26.18 7.35
N THR A 139 4.64 25.44 6.69
CA THR A 139 5.11 24.11 7.14
C THR A 139 6.30 24.16 8.10
N LYS A 140 6.92 25.33 8.34
CA LYS A 140 8.03 25.47 9.31
C LYS A 140 7.59 25.45 10.78
N HIS A 141 6.32 25.70 11.08
CA HIS A 141 5.83 25.93 12.45
C HIS A 141 4.83 24.89 12.98
N LYS A 142 4.73 23.70 12.37
CA LYS A 142 3.81 22.64 12.79
C LYS A 142 4.53 21.30 12.91
#